data_AF-A0A1M7ERD7-F1
#
_entry.id   AF-A0A1M7ERD7-F1
#
_cell.length_a   1.000
_cell.length_b   1.000
_cell.length_c   1.000
_cell.angle_alpha   90.00
_cell.angle_beta   90.00
_cell.angle_gamma   90.00
#
_symmetry.space_group_name_H-M   'P 1'
#
loop_
_entity.id
_entity.type
_entity.pdbx_description
1 polymer ?
#
loop_
_entity_poly.entity_id
_entity_poly.type
_entity_poly.pdbx_seq_one_letter_code
_entity_poly.pdbx_strand_id
1 'polypeptide(L)' 'MTNSQIKIKIQELETWLIENPNNSERNLIESDLKKLRTLLEVNHE' A
#
# COMPACT_ATOMS: atom_id res chain seq x y z
N MET A 1 -10.26 3.35 8.42
CA MET A 1 -10.48 3.23 6.96
C MET A 1 -11.33 2.00 6.72
N THR A 2 -12.21 2.03 5.72
CA THR A 2 -12.91 0.83 5.26
C THR A 2 -12.00 -0.02 4.38
N ASN A 3 -12.30 -1.31 4.20
CA ASN A 3 -11.52 -2.19 3.31
C ASN A 3 -11.43 -1.62 1.88
N SER A 4 -12.48 -0.96 1.38
CA SER A 4 -12.46 -0.26 0.09
C SER A 4 -11.45 0.89 0.04
N GLN A 5 -11.37 1.70 1.10
CA GLN A 5 -10.38 2.78 1.19
C GLN A 5 -8.95 2.23 1.25
N ILE A 6 -8.73 1.10 1.94
CA ILE A 6 -7.40 0.47 2.02
C ILE A 6 -6.97 -0.06 0.65
N LYS A 7 -7.88 -0.70 -0.09
CA LYS A 7 -7.62 -1.17 -1.47
C LYS A 7 -7.25 -0.03 -2.40
N ILE A 8 -7.99 1.09 -2.36
CA ILE A 8 -7.68 2.29 -3.16
C ILE A 8 -6.28 2.81 -2.80
N LYS A 9 -5.97 2.91 -1.50
CA LYS A 9 -4.67 3.42 -1.05
C LYS A 9 -3.50 2.54 -1.49
N ILE A 10 -3.66 1.21 -1.43
CA ILE A 10 -2.66 0.26 -1.96
C ILE A 10 -2.43 0.53 -3.44
N GLN A 11 -3.51 0.66 -4.22
CA GLN A 11 -3.42 0.84 -5.67
C GLN A 11 -2.75 2.17 -6.05
N GLU A 12 -3.01 3.25 -5.30
CA GLU A 12 -2.32 4.55 -5.47
C GLU A 12 -0.82 4.43 -5.22
N LEU A 13 -0.42 3.79 -4.12
CA LEU A 13 0.99 3.63 -3.75
C LEU A 13 1.75 2.72 -4.72
N GLU A 14 1.11 1.65 -5.19
CA GLU A 14 1.68 0.78 -6.22
C GLU A 14 1.88 1.52 -7.55
N THR A 15 0.89 2.30 -7.98
CA THR A 15 0.98 3.11 -9.20
C THR A 15 2.11 4.14 -9.07
N TRP A 16 2.19 4.82 -7.93
CA TRP A 16 3.24 5.80 -7.68
C TRP A 16 4.64 5.18 -7.70
N LEU A 17 4.82 3.97 -7.17
CA LEU A 17 6.10 3.25 -7.21
C LEU A 17 6.52 2.82 -8.63
N ILE A 18 5.56 2.59 -9.52
CA ILE A 18 5.81 2.33 -10.95
C ILE A 18 6.31 3.61 -11.62
N GLU A 19 5.67 4.75 -11.33
CA GLU A 19 6.07 6.05 -11.88
C GLU A 19 7.39 6.59 -11.29
N ASN A 20 7.72 6.20 -10.06
CA ASN A 20 8.88 6.68 -9.31
C ASN A 20 9.80 5.52 -8.87
N PRO A 21 10.37 4.75 -9.80
CA PRO A 21 11.05 3.49 -9.49
C PRO A 21 12.30 3.67 -8.61
N ASN A 22 12.99 4.80 -8.73
CA ASN A 22 14.24 5.12 -8.03
C ASN A 22 14.06 6.09 -6.85
N ASN A 23 12.83 6.26 -6.36
CA ASN A 23 12.59 7.16 -5.24
C ASN A 23 13.23 6.65 -3.94
N SER A 24 13.88 7.53 -3.19
CA SER A 24 14.54 7.23 -1.91
C SER A 24 13.59 6.68 -0.84
N GLU A 25 12.30 7.00 -0.93
CA GLU A 25 11.25 6.57 0.00
C GLU A 25 10.59 5.25 -0.41
N ARG A 26 11.05 4.61 -1.50
CA ARG A 26 10.50 3.34 -1.99
C ARG A 26 10.38 2.29 -0.88
N ASN A 27 11.44 2.11 -0.09
CA ASN A 27 11.47 1.12 0.99
C ASN A 27 10.42 1.42 2.09
N LEU A 28 10.18 2.71 2.36
CA LEU A 28 9.15 3.13 3.32
C LEU A 28 7.75 2.84 2.78
N ILE A 29 7.51 3.16 1.51
CA ILE A 29 6.23 2.93 0.84
C ILE A 29 5.94 1.42 0.71
N GLU A 30 6.95 0.60 0.40
CA GLU A 30 6.81 -0.87 0.38
C GLU A 30 6.50 -1.44 1.78
N SER A 31 7.07 -0.86 2.84
CA SER A 31 6.74 -1.23 4.22
C SER A 31 5.28 -0.89 4.56
N ASP A 32 4.81 0.29 4.18
CA ASP A 32 3.43 0.72 4.43
C ASP A 32 2.42 -0.09 3.60
N LEU A 33 2.76 -0.43 2.34
CA LEU A 33 1.99 -1.36 1.52
C LEU A 33 1.82 -2.72 2.21
N LYS A 34 2.90 -3.24 2.81
CA LYS A 34 2.83 -4.51 3.56
C LYS A 34 1.86 -4.41 4.75
N LYS A 35 1.92 -3.33 5.54
CA LYS A 35 0.99 -3.12 6.67
C LYS A 35 -0.46 -3.01 6.19
N LEU A 36 -0.72 -2.29 5.11
CA LEU A 36 -2.06 -2.14 4.53
C LEU A 36 -2.62 -3.47 4.04
N ARG A 37 -1.80 -4.32 3.43
CA ARG A 37 -2.19 -5.69 3.02
C ARG A 37 -2.52 -6.56 4.23
N THR A 38 -1.68 -6.55 5.28
CA THR A 38 -1.96 -7.28 6.52
C THR A 38 -3.25 -6.79 7.19
N LEU A 39 -3.51 -5.48 7.19
CA LEU A 39 -4.77 -4.93 7.71
C LEU A 39 -5.99 -5.42 6.91
N LEU A 40 -5.87 -5.61 5.59
CA LEU A 40 -6.94 -6.22 4.81
C LEU A 40 -7.15 -7.67 5.19
N GLU A 41 -6.08 -8.45 5.30
CA GLU A 41 -6.17 -9.87 5.67
C GLU A 41 -6.81 -10.07 7.05
N VAL A 42 -6.39 -9.29 8.06
CA VAL A 42 -6.92 -9.38 9.43
C VAL A 42 -8.38 -8.92 9.54
N ASN A 43 -8.81 -7.94 8.74
CA ASN A 43 -10.22 -7.50 8.75
C ASN A 43 -11.16 -8.44 7.95
N HIS A 44 -10.63 -9.51 7.35
CA HIS A 44 -11.39 -10.54 6.65
C HIS A 44 -11.58 -11.83 7.47
N GLU A 45 -11.08 -11.89 8.72
CA GLU A 45 -11.43 -12.86 9.78
C GLU A 45 -12.51 -12.30 10.72
#